data_AF-A0A7C7QD08-F1
#
_entry.id   AF-A0A7C7QD08-F1
#
_cell.length_a   1.000
_cell.length_b   1.000
_cell.length_c   1.000
_cell.angle_alpha   90.00
_cell.angle_beta   90.00
_cell.angle_gamma   90.00
#
_symmetry.space_group_name_H-M   'P 1'
#
loop_
_entity.id
_entity.type
_entity.pdbx_description
1 polymer ?
#
loop_
_entity_poly.entity_id
_entity_poly.type
_entity_poly.pdbx_seq_one_letter_code
_entity_poly.pdbx_strand_id
1 'polypeptide(L)'
;MKKVVLAYSGGLDTSVMIRWLIERYNAEVITVTVDVGQQEDLRVIEEKALKMGATRHYSIDARKEFAEKYLWIAVKANALYQEKYPLSTALSRPLIASKLVEVARKESAEAVAHGCTGRGNDQIRFDVTLKALAPEIKILAPVREWNLSRETEIAYAREKGIPIPVKDKPYSIDQNLWGRSVECGPIDDPAF
;
A
#
# COMPACT_ATOMS: atom_id res chain seq x y z
N MET A 1 0.70 -18.91 10.87
CA MET A 1 1.25 -17.56 10.69
C MET A 1 0.66 -16.70 11.77
N LYS A 2 1.46 -16.29 12.74
CA LYS A 2 0.97 -15.63 13.96
C LYS A 2 0.86 -14.12 13.80
N LYS A 3 1.76 -13.47 13.04
CA LYS A 3 1.80 -12.01 12.92
C LYS A 3 2.16 -11.54 11.53
N VAL A 4 1.41 -10.57 11.01
CA VAL A 4 1.54 -9.99 9.67
C VAL A 4 1.63 -8.48 9.77
N VAL A 5 2.59 -7.88 9.06
CA VAL A 5 2.66 -6.42 8.85
C VAL A 5 2.04 -6.06 7.51
N LEU A 6 0.95 -5.30 7.51
CA LEU A 6 0.23 -4.88 6.31
C LEU A 6 0.56 -3.42 5.95
N ALA A 7 0.98 -3.21 4.70
CA ALA A 7 0.99 -1.89 4.09
C ALA A 7 -0.44 -1.36 3.97
N TYR A 8 -0.76 -0.30 4.70
CA TYR A 8 -2.11 0.20 4.85
C TYR A 8 -2.23 1.65 4.35
N SER A 9 -3.19 1.88 3.45
CA SER A 9 -3.45 3.19 2.82
C SER A 9 -4.75 3.84 3.28
N GLY A 10 -5.51 3.22 4.19
CA GLY A 10 -6.83 3.72 4.58
C GLY A 10 -7.95 3.45 3.56
N GLY A 11 -7.64 2.89 2.39
CA GLY A 11 -8.60 2.52 1.36
C GLY A 11 -9.59 1.42 1.78
N LEU A 12 -10.62 1.20 0.94
CA LEU A 12 -11.57 0.09 1.16
C LEU A 12 -10.83 -1.25 1.12
N ASP A 13 -10.07 -1.49 0.07
CA ASP A 13 -9.42 -2.77 -0.20
C ASP A 13 -8.46 -3.15 0.92
N THR A 14 -7.59 -2.22 1.35
CA THR A 14 -6.67 -2.46 2.46
C THR A 14 -7.38 -2.62 3.81
N SER A 15 -8.60 -2.10 3.97
CA SER A 15 -9.43 -2.35 5.15
C SER A 15 -10.05 -3.75 5.13
N VAL A 16 -10.49 -4.21 3.95
CA VAL A 16 -10.93 -5.60 3.73
C VAL A 16 -9.78 -6.56 4.02
N MET A 17 -8.55 -6.23 3.61
CA MET A 17 -7.37 -7.07 3.87
C MET A 17 -7.12 -7.32 5.35
N ILE A 18 -7.35 -6.34 6.24
CA ILE A 18 -7.17 -6.54 7.69
C ILE A 18 -8.06 -7.70 8.16
N ARG A 19 -9.37 -7.63 7.85
CA ARG A 19 -10.33 -8.68 8.22
C ARG A 19 -10.01 -10.01 7.56
N TRP A 20 -9.69 -9.99 6.27
CA TRP A 20 -9.38 -11.19 5.52
C TRP A 20 -8.13 -11.90 6.04
N LEU A 21 -7.06 -11.17 6.39
CA LEU A 21 -5.84 -11.74 6.96
C LEU A 21 -6.09 -12.39 8.33
N ILE A 22 -6.90 -11.73 9.17
CA ILE A 22 -7.31 -12.27 10.47
C ILE A 22 -8.10 -13.57 10.27
N GLU A 23 -9.13 -13.57 9.42
CA GLU A 23 -10.00 -14.73 9.23
C GLU A 23 -9.29 -15.89 8.52
N ARG A 24 -8.48 -15.59 7.49
CA ARG A 24 -7.83 -16.61 6.66
C ARG A 24 -6.65 -17.31 7.33
N TYR A 25 -5.91 -16.58 8.16
CA TYR A 25 -4.67 -17.07 8.78
C TYR A 25 -4.69 -17.11 10.29
N ASN A 26 -5.78 -16.65 10.93
CA ASN A 26 -5.84 -16.41 12.37
C ASN A 26 -4.64 -15.56 12.86
N ALA A 27 -4.28 -14.55 12.06
CA ALA A 27 -3.08 -13.76 12.25
C ALA A 27 -3.38 -12.48 13.05
N GLU A 28 -2.44 -12.11 13.92
CA GLU A 28 -2.32 -10.76 14.44
C GLU A 28 -1.89 -9.83 13.30
N VAL A 29 -2.69 -8.79 13.02
CA VAL A 29 -2.40 -7.84 11.94
C VAL A 29 -1.92 -6.51 12.53
N ILE A 30 -0.71 -6.12 12.16
CA ILE A 30 -0.14 -4.80 12.41
C ILE A 30 -0.16 -4.01 11.11
N THR A 31 -0.61 -2.77 11.15
CA THR A 31 -0.69 -1.92 9.95
C THR A 31 0.40 -0.85 9.96
N VAL A 32 0.87 -0.50 8.77
CA VAL A 32 1.88 0.55 8.58
C VAL A 32 1.44 1.48 7.46
N THR A 33 1.41 2.77 7.76
CA THR A 33 1.23 3.84 6.79
C THR A 33 2.48 4.71 6.80
N VAL A 34 3.06 4.91 5.62
CA VAL A 34 4.26 5.72 5.44
C VAL A 34 3.86 7.03 4.77
N ASP A 35 4.09 8.14 5.45
CA ASP A 35 3.88 9.47 4.89
C ASP A 35 5.05 9.85 3.99
N VAL A 36 4.76 9.89 2.70
CA VAL A 36 5.65 10.34 1.62
C VAL A 36 5.12 11.63 0.99
N GLY A 37 4.21 12.33 1.66
CA GLY A 37 3.60 13.59 1.23
C GLY A 37 2.28 13.42 0.47
N GLN A 38 1.53 12.35 0.73
CA GLN A 38 0.23 12.11 0.10
C GLN A 38 -0.90 13.04 0.60
N GLN A 39 -0.64 13.88 1.61
CA GLN A 39 -1.58 14.86 2.17
C GLN A 39 -2.89 14.24 2.72
N GLU A 40 -2.79 13.06 3.33
CA GLU A 40 -3.92 12.39 3.99
C GLU A 40 -3.85 12.57 5.51
N ASP A 41 -4.99 12.46 6.20
CA ASP A 41 -5.03 12.49 7.66
C ASP A 41 -4.65 11.12 8.23
N LEU A 42 -3.39 11.00 8.65
CA LEU A 42 -2.84 9.77 9.21
C LEU A 42 -3.57 9.31 10.48
N ARG A 43 -4.17 10.22 11.26
CA ARG A 43 -4.93 9.85 12.47
C ARG A 43 -6.22 9.12 12.08
N VAL A 44 -6.91 9.60 11.05
CA VAL A 44 -8.11 8.94 10.52
C VAL A 44 -7.77 7.55 9.97
N ILE A 45 -6.62 7.43 9.31
CA ILE A 45 -6.13 6.14 8.80
C ILE A 45 -5.84 5.18 9.97
N GLU A 46 -5.15 5.63 11.01
CA GLU A 46 -4.86 4.86 12.22
C GLU A 46 -6.15 4.37 12.91
N GLU A 47 -7.08 5.28 13.21
CA GLU A 47 -8.36 4.97 13.84
C GLU A 47 -9.14 3.94 13.02
N LYS A 48 -9.14 4.09 11.69
CA LYS A 48 -9.78 3.14 10.79
C LYS A 48 -9.11 1.77 10.86
N ALA A 49 -7.78 1.69 10.81
CA ALA A 49 -7.07 0.42 10.90
C ALA A 49 -7.40 -0.35 12.19
N LEU A 50 -7.37 0.33 13.33
CA LEU A 50 -7.69 -0.25 14.64
C LEU A 50 -9.14 -0.72 14.70
N LYS A 51 -10.08 0.09 14.19
CA LYS A 51 -11.50 -0.30 14.10
C LYS A 51 -11.73 -1.54 13.24
N MET A 52 -10.91 -1.74 12.21
CA MET A 52 -10.98 -2.94 11.35
C MET A 52 -10.34 -4.18 11.99
N GLY A 53 -9.70 -4.04 13.16
CA GLY A 53 -9.15 -5.17 13.91
C GLY A 53 -7.64 -5.30 13.84
N ALA A 54 -6.90 -4.31 13.34
CA ALA A 54 -5.46 -4.27 13.52
C ALA A 54 -5.13 -4.15 15.02
N THR A 55 -4.17 -4.94 15.52
CA THR A 55 -3.75 -4.87 16.92
C THR A 55 -2.83 -3.68 17.20
N ARG A 56 -2.17 -3.18 16.15
CA ARG A 56 -1.32 -1.99 16.22
C ARG A 56 -1.27 -1.29 14.86
N HIS A 57 -1.01 0.01 14.89
CA HIS A 57 -0.76 0.84 13.73
C HIS A 57 0.56 1.60 13.88
N TYR A 58 1.27 1.80 12.77
CA TYR A 58 2.44 2.67 12.68
C TYR A 58 2.22 3.72 11.60
N SER A 59 2.15 4.99 12.00
CA SER A 59 2.30 6.13 11.11
C SER A 59 3.77 6.58 11.09
N ILE A 60 4.42 6.48 9.93
CA ILE A 60 5.85 6.80 9.78
C ILE A 60 5.99 8.02 8.87
N ASP A 61 6.45 9.14 9.42
CA ASP A 61 6.86 10.29 8.61
C ASP A 61 8.19 9.99 7.91
N ALA A 62 8.13 9.74 6.61
CA ALA A 62 9.29 9.46 5.77
C ALA A 62 9.53 10.56 4.73
N ARG A 63 8.88 11.73 4.84
CA ARG A 63 8.94 12.81 3.85
C ARG A 63 10.37 13.30 3.60
N LYS A 64 11.12 13.56 4.68
CA LYS A 64 12.51 13.98 4.60
C LYS A 64 13.40 12.89 4.00
N GLU A 65 13.23 11.65 4.45
CA GLU A 65 13.98 10.50 3.93
C GLU A 65 13.70 10.26 2.45
N PHE A 66 12.44 10.40 2.03
CA PHE A 66 12.04 10.30 0.63
C PHE A 66 12.74 11.36 -0.22
N ALA A 67 12.71 12.62 0.20
CA ALA A 67 13.37 13.71 -0.49
C ALA A 67 14.88 13.51 -0.60
N GLU A 68 15.56 13.23 0.52
CA GLU A 68 17.02 13.21 0.60
C GLU A 68 17.63 11.93 -0.01
N LYS A 69 16.98 10.77 0.16
CA LYS A 69 17.55 9.48 -0.25
C LYS A 69 17.02 8.93 -1.56
N TYR A 70 15.84 9.37 -2.01
CA TYR A 70 15.22 8.84 -3.24
C TYR A 70 15.11 9.92 -4.30
N LEU A 71 14.45 11.04 -3.99
CA LEU A 71 14.21 12.11 -4.97
C LEU A 71 15.51 12.78 -5.38
N TRP A 72 16.40 13.08 -4.42
CA TRP A 72 17.70 13.67 -4.72
C TRP A 72 18.57 12.79 -5.65
N ILE A 73 18.45 11.46 -5.54
CA ILE A 73 19.14 10.55 -6.45
C ILE A 73 18.53 10.61 -7.85
N ALA A 74 17.20 10.61 -7.95
CA ALA A 74 16.49 10.73 -9.22
C ALA A 74 16.82 12.04 -9.95
N VAL A 75 16.92 13.15 -9.22
CA VAL A 75 17.34 14.47 -9.75
C VAL A 75 18.76 14.39 -10.33
N LYS A 76 19.74 13.89 -9.55
CA LYS A 76 21.12 13.76 -10.02
C LYS A 76 21.26 12.86 -11.26
N ALA A 77 20.39 11.86 -11.39
CA ALA A 77 20.38 10.94 -12.52
C ALA A 77 19.61 11.47 -13.74
N ASN A 78 18.95 12.64 -13.65
CA ASN A 78 17.98 13.10 -14.64
C ASN A 78 16.95 12.01 -15.00
N ALA A 79 16.43 11.32 -13.97
CA ALA A 79 15.69 10.08 -14.15
C ALA A 79 14.32 10.32 -14.81
N LEU A 80 14.20 9.94 -16.09
CA LEU A 80 12.98 9.99 -16.86
C LEU A 80 12.74 8.66 -17.55
N TYR A 81 11.65 7.97 -17.17
CA TYR A 81 11.21 6.78 -17.88
C TYR A 81 10.55 7.17 -19.19
N GLN A 82 10.99 6.52 -20.28
CA GLN A 82 10.58 6.85 -21.65
C GLN A 82 10.75 8.35 -21.98
N GLU A 83 11.78 8.99 -21.41
CA GLU A 83 12.09 10.42 -21.58
C GLU A 83 10.97 11.39 -21.17
N LYS A 84 9.94 10.90 -20.48
CA LYS A 84 8.73 11.65 -20.16
C LYS A 84 8.34 11.59 -18.70
N TYR A 85 8.41 10.40 -18.10
CA TYR A 85 7.82 10.15 -16.79
C TYR A 85 8.87 10.19 -15.67
N PRO A 86 8.80 11.14 -14.72
CA PRO A 86 9.81 11.32 -13.66
C PRO A 86 9.67 10.33 -12.50
N LEU A 87 9.15 9.12 -12.78
CA LEU A 87 9.08 8.02 -11.82
C LEU A 87 8.31 8.36 -10.52
N SER A 88 7.30 9.24 -10.59
CA SER A 88 6.56 9.76 -9.43
C SER A 88 6.00 8.68 -8.51
N THR A 89 5.41 7.63 -9.09
CA THR A 89 4.92 6.47 -8.34
C THR A 89 6.09 5.58 -7.92
N ALA A 90 6.98 5.26 -8.86
CA ALA A 90 7.99 4.22 -8.67
C ALA A 90 8.94 4.47 -7.50
N LEU A 91 9.35 5.72 -7.27
CA LEU A 91 10.39 6.05 -6.28
C LEU A 91 9.97 5.83 -4.83
N SER A 92 8.66 5.94 -4.50
CA SER A 92 8.21 5.77 -3.11
C SER A 92 8.13 4.29 -2.70
N ARG A 93 7.93 3.36 -3.64
CA ARG A 93 7.65 1.94 -3.31
C ARG A 93 8.80 1.27 -2.57
N PRO A 94 10.07 1.44 -2.97
CA PRO A 94 11.18 0.85 -2.23
C PRO A 94 11.32 1.42 -0.82
N LEU A 95 11.02 2.71 -0.61
CA LEU A 95 11.01 3.32 0.72
C LEU A 95 9.91 2.71 1.60
N ILE A 96 8.68 2.63 1.08
CA ILE A 96 7.56 2.03 1.82
C ILE A 96 7.89 0.58 2.19
N ALA A 97 8.40 -0.22 1.23
CA ALA A 97 8.81 -1.60 1.48
C ALA A 97 9.91 -1.71 2.55
N SER A 98 10.90 -0.81 2.54
CA SER A 98 11.92 -0.75 3.60
C SER A 98 11.32 -0.52 4.98
N LYS A 99 10.36 0.40 5.10
CA LYS A 99 9.68 0.66 6.38
C LYS A 99 8.81 -0.50 6.84
N LEU A 100 8.19 -1.24 5.93
CA LEU A 100 7.50 -2.48 6.27
C LEU A 100 8.46 -3.52 6.84
N VAL A 101 9.65 -3.67 6.27
CA VAL A 101 10.68 -4.59 6.79
C VAL A 101 11.18 -4.16 8.16
N GLU A 102 11.43 -2.86 8.36
CA GLU A 102 11.82 -2.31 9.67
C GLU A 102 10.79 -2.66 10.75
N VAL A 103 9.50 -2.43 10.47
CA VAL A 103 8.41 -2.74 11.41
C VAL A 103 8.24 -4.26 11.59
N ALA A 104 8.33 -5.04 10.52
CA ALA A 104 8.22 -6.50 10.59
C ALA A 104 9.31 -7.10 11.48
N ARG A 105 10.56 -6.64 11.36
CA ARG A 105 11.65 -7.07 12.25
C ARG A 105 11.41 -6.62 13.68
N LYS A 106 11.04 -5.35 13.90
CA LYS A 106 10.73 -4.81 15.22
C LYS A 106 9.64 -5.63 15.94
N GLU A 107 8.61 -6.03 15.21
CA GLU A 107 7.47 -6.74 15.75
C GLU A 107 7.60 -8.27 15.69
N SER A 108 8.72 -8.78 15.17
CA SER A 108 8.95 -10.21 14.93
C SER A 108 7.83 -10.84 14.11
N ALA A 109 7.39 -10.16 13.06
CA ALA A 109 6.36 -10.63 12.15
C ALA A 109 6.91 -11.71 11.19
N GLU A 110 6.09 -12.71 10.89
CA GLU A 110 6.44 -13.80 9.96
C GLU A 110 6.24 -13.40 8.50
N ALA A 111 5.41 -12.38 8.25
CA ALA A 111 5.06 -11.94 6.91
C ALA A 111 4.80 -10.44 6.79
N VAL A 112 5.03 -9.93 5.58
CA VAL A 112 4.59 -8.60 5.14
C VAL A 112 3.52 -8.78 4.07
N ALA A 113 2.43 -8.02 4.18
CA ALA A 113 1.33 -7.98 3.24
C ALA A 113 1.26 -6.63 2.51
N HIS A 114 0.90 -6.64 1.23
CA HIS A 114 0.61 -5.43 0.45
C HIS A 114 -0.59 -5.62 -0.48
N GLY A 115 -1.25 -4.52 -0.82
CA GLY A 115 -2.50 -4.50 -1.58
C GLY A 115 -2.36 -4.30 -3.08
N CYS A 116 -1.20 -4.56 -3.67
CA CYS A 116 -1.00 -4.34 -5.10
C CYS A 116 -1.77 -5.36 -5.92
N THR A 117 -2.43 -4.91 -6.99
CA THR A 117 -3.10 -5.78 -7.94
C THR A 117 -2.10 -6.61 -8.75
N GLY A 118 -2.56 -7.71 -9.35
CA GLY A 118 -1.76 -8.54 -10.25
C GLY A 118 -1.46 -7.91 -11.62
N ARG A 119 -2.02 -6.73 -11.94
CA ARG A 119 -1.88 -6.07 -13.25
C ARG A 119 -0.87 -4.92 -13.26
N GLY A 120 -0.61 -4.30 -12.10
CA GLY A 120 0.23 -3.11 -12.00
C GLY A 120 1.72 -3.41 -11.77
N ASN A 121 2.55 -2.39 -12.01
CA ASN A 121 3.99 -2.44 -11.77
C ASN A 121 4.36 -2.50 -10.27
N ASP A 122 3.49 -1.99 -9.40
CA ASP A 122 3.78 -1.86 -7.97
C ASP A 122 3.99 -3.18 -7.27
N GLN A 123 3.31 -4.25 -7.70
CA GLN A 123 3.53 -5.58 -7.13
C GLN A 123 5.00 -6.00 -7.28
N ILE A 124 5.63 -5.72 -8.43
CA ILE A 124 7.03 -6.07 -8.69
C ILE A 124 7.94 -5.20 -7.84
N ARG A 125 7.65 -3.90 -7.75
CA ARG A 125 8.43 -2.94 -6.94
C ARG A 125 8.46 -3.35 -5.47
N PHE A 126 7.31 -3.75 -4.91
CA PHE A 126 7.22 -4.29 -3.56
C PHE A 126 7.90 -5.65 -3.44
N ASP A 127 7.52 -6.64 -4.27
CA ASP A 127 8.01 -8.00 -4.15
C ASP A 127 9.54 -8.08 -4.24
N VAL A 128 10.15 -7.37 -5.21
CA VAL A 128 11.60 -7.35 -5.40
C VAL A 128 12.29 -6.65 -4.24
N THR A 129 11.77 -5.51 -3.77
CA THR A 129 12.38 -4.79 -2.64
C THR A 129 12.30 -5.60 -1.35
N LEU A 130 11.15 -6.21 -1.06
CA LEU A 130 10.96 -7.05 0.12
C LEU A 130 11.90 -8.26 0.08
N LYS A 131 11.98 -8.97 -1.06
CA LYS A 131 12.92 -10.09 -1.23
C LYS A 131 14.38 -9.67 -1.10
N ALA A 132 14.74 -8.49 -1.57
CA ALA A 132 16.11 -7.99 -1.47
C ALA A 132 16.50 -7.59 -0.03
N LEU A 133 15.58 -6.99 0.72
CA LEU A 133 15.85 -6.50 2.08
C LEU A 133 15.66 -7.55 3.17
N ALA A 134 14.73 -8.48 2.97
CA ALA A 134 14.33 -9.49 3.94
C ALA A 134 13.82 -10.77 3.24
N PRO A 135 14.73 -11.55 2.59
CA PRO A 135 14.36 -12.79 1.90
C PRO A 135 13.72 -13.85 2.83
N GLU A 136 13.93 -13.73 4.14
CA GLU A 136 13.36 -14.58 5.18
C GLU A 136 11.87 -14.30 5.47
N ILE A 137 11.39 -13.09 5.16
CA ILE A 137 10.01 -12.68 5.46
C ILE A 137 9.08 -13.14 4.34
N LYS A 138 7.98 -13.81 4.70
CA LYS A 138 6.98 -14.22 3.72
C LYS A 138 6.24 -13.00 3.17
N ILE A 139 6.07 -12.95 1.85
CA ILE A 139 5.26 -11.91 1.21
C ILE A 139 3.86 -12.44 0.99
N LEU A 140 2.86 -11.68 1.44
CA LEU A 140 1.45 -11.93 1.18
C LEU A 140 0.90 -10.84 0.28
N ALA A 141 0.06 -11.22 -0.67
CA ALA A 141 -0.62 -10.25 -1.53
C ALA A 141 -2.09 -10.64 -1.65
N PRO A 142 -2.92 -10.28 -0.65
CA PRO A 142 -4.32 -10.68 -0.59
C PRO A 142 -5.08 -10.42 -1.88
N VAL A 143 -4.85 -9.29 -2.58
CA VAL A 143 -5.54 -8.98 -3.85
C VAL A 143 -5.28 -10.02 -4.94
N ARG A 144 -4.12 -10.66 -4.92
CA ARG A 144 -3.72 -11.70 -5.87
C ARG A 144 -4.12 -13.11 -5.40
N GLU A 145 -4.36 -13.27 -4.10
CA GLU A 145 -4.66 -14.56 -3.47
C GLU A 145 -6.16 -14.78 -3.24
N TRP A 146 -6.91 -13.72 -2.96
CA TRP A 146 -8.35 -13.79 -2.84
C TRP A 146 -8.97 -13.84 -4.24
N ASN A 147 -10.14 -14.49 -4.34
CA ASN A 147 -10.92 -14.51 -5.58
C ASN A 147 -12.18 -13.65 -5.42
N LEU A 148 -12.02 -12.47 -4.81
CA LEU A 148 -13.10 -11.52 -4.60
C LEU A 148 -13.25 -10.62 -5.84
N SER A 149 -14.42 -10.65 -6.46
CA SER A 149 -14.88 -9.59 -7.35
C SER A 149 -15.14 -8.30 -6.56
N ARG A 150 -15.23 -7.15 -7.24
CA ARG A 150 -15.58 -5.89 -6.57
C ARG A 150 -16.93 -5.97 -5.83
N GLU A 151 -17.90 -6.66 -6.42
CA GLU A 151 -19.21 -6.88 -5.81
C GLU A 151 -19.13 -7.73 -4.53
N THR A 152 -18.34 -8.81 -4.56
CA THR A 152 -18.15 -9.68 -3.39
C THR A 152 -17.29 -9.01 -2.32
N GLU A 153 -16.32 -8.19 -2.71
CA GLU A 153 -15.58 -7.34 -1.78
C GLU A 153 -16.49 -6.33 -1.07
N ILE A 154 -17.41 -5.70 -1.80
CA ILE A 154 -18.41 -4.78 -1.22
C ILE A 154 -19.37 -5.54 -0.29
N ALA A 155 -19.83 -6.72 -0.69
CA ALA A 155 -20.68 -7.56 0.14
C ALA A 155 -19.97 -7.97 1.44
N TYR A 156 -18.71 -8.39 1.33
CA TYR A 156 -17.85 -8.72 2.47
C TYR A 156 -17.65 -7.50 3.37
N ALA A 157 -17.36 -6.33 2.79
CA ALA A 157 -17.22 -5.08 3.54
C ALA A 157 -18.47 -4.74 4.34
N ARG A 158 -19.67 -4.91 3.76
CA ARG A 158 -20.95 -4.71 4.47
C ARG A 158 -21.14 -5.71 5.61
N GLU A 159 -20.89 -6.99 5.37
CA GLU A 159 -21.02 -8.05 6.38
C GLU A 159 -20.10 -7.78 7.59
N LYS A 160 -18.88 -7.30 7.33
CA LYS A 160 -17.88 -7.02 8.37
C LYS A 160 -17.95 -5.60 8.94
N GLY A 161 -18.94 -4.79 8.55
CA GLY A 161 -19.10 -3.42 9.05
C GLY A 161 -17.99 -2.45 8.61
N ILE A 162 -17.33 -2.72 7.49
CA ILE A 162 -16.30 -1.87 6.89
C ILE A 162 -16.97 -0.70 6.17
N PRO A 163 -16.66 0.58 6.51
CA PRO A 163 -17.24 1.72 5.83
C PRO A 163 -16.86 1.75 4.34
N ILE A 164 -17.88 1.76 3.48
CA ILE A 164 -17.72 1.89 2.02
C ILE A 164 -17.87 3.37 1.65
N PRO A 165 -16.95 3.95 0.84
CA PRO A 165 -17.08 5.31 0.35
C PRO A 165 -18.39 5.51 -0.42
N VAL A 166 -19.06 6.64 -0.22
CA VAL A 166 -20.37 6.95 -0.82
C VAL A 166 -20.29 7.30 -2.31
N LYS A 167 -19.10 7.66 -2.81
CA LYS A 167 -18.88 8.03 -4.21
C LYS A 167 -17.79 7.17 -4.81
N ASP A 168 -18.07 6.60 -5.99
CA ASP A 168 -17.02 6.07 -6.84
C ASP A 168 -16.14 7.22 -7.32
N LYS A 169 -14.83 7.07 -7.11
CA LYS A 169 -13.85 7.97 -7.71
C LYS A 169 -13.65 7.48 -9.15
N PRO A 170 -13.84 8.35 -10.17
CA PRO A 170 -13.69 7.94 -11.57
C PRO A 170 -12.25 7.60 -11.94
N TYR A 171 -11.28 8.02 -11.11
CA TYR A 171 -9.85 7.83 -11.33
C TYR A 171 -9.21 7.13 -10.14
N SER A 172 -8.22 6.27 -10.43
CA SER A 172 -7.20 5.83 -9.50
C SER A 172 -6.13 6.92 -9.41
N ILE A 173 -5.83 7.38 -8.19
CA ILE A 173 -4.91 8.49 -7.96
C ILE A 173 -3.86 8.04 -6.95
N ASP A 174 -2.60 8.23 -7.31
CA ASP A 174 -1.46 8.10 -6.41
C ASP A 174 -0.70 9.43 -6.35
N GLN A 175 -0.41 9.92 -5.14
CA GLN A 175 0.25 11.21 -4.97
C GLN A 175 1.22 11.19 -3.80
N ASN A 176 2.33 11.92 -3.96
CA ASN A 176 3.35 12.09 -2.94
C ASN A 176 4.07 13.44 -3.18
N LEU A 177 5.13 13.74 -2.41
CA LEU A 177 5.90 14.99 -2.56
C LEU A 177 6.45 15.24 -3.98
N TRP A 178 6.66 14.18 -4.78
CA TRP A 178 7.32 14.26 -6.07
C TRP A 178 6.37 14.42 -7.25
N GLY A 179 5.14 13.93 -7.12
CA GLY A 179 4.16 14.07 -8.18
C GLY A 179 2.86 13.34 -7.91
N ARG A 180 1.96 13.44 -8.89
CA ARG A 180 0.61 12.86 -8.86
C ARG A 180 0.36 12.08 -10.14
N SER A 181 0.02 10.81 -9.99
CA SER A 181 -0.40 9.92 -11.06
C SER A 181 -1.92 9.80 -11.02
N VAL A 182 -2.55 9.82 -12.20
CA VAL A 182 -4.00 9.67 -12.37
C VAL A 182 -4.20 8.67 -13.50
N GLU A 183 -4.94 7.61 -13.25
CA GLU A 183 -5.22 6.52 -14.19
C GLU A 183 -6.67 6.04 -14.06
N CYS A 184 -7.08 5.10 -14.91
CA CYS A 184 -8.42 4.54 -15.00
C CYS A 184 -9.51 5.51 -15.48
N GLY A 185 -10.68 4.95 -15.78
CA GLY A 185 -11.85 5.72 -16.13
C GLY A 185 -11.78 6.22 -17.58
N PRO A 186 -12.30 7.41 -17.89
CA PRO A 186 -12.37 7.90 -19.27
C PRO A 186 -11.02 7.99 -20.00
N ILE A 187 -9.91 8.18 -19.26
CA ILE A 187 -8.56 8.34 -19.82
C ILE A 187 -7.90 7.01 -20.23
N ASP A 188 -8.54 5.86 -19.95
CA ASP A 188 -8.09 4.56 -20.47
C ASP A 188 -8.37 4.44 -21.98
N ASP A 189 -9.27 5.26 -22.54
CA ASP A 189 -9.46 5.42 -23.97
C ASP A 189 -8.48 6.49 -24.49
N PRO A 190 -7.44 6.13 -25.27
CA PRO A 190 -6.48 7.09 -25.80
C PRO A 190 -7.09 8.09 -26.80
N ALA A 191 -8.32 7.82 -27.28
CA ALA A 191 -9.04 8.69 -28.22
C ALA A 191 -10.00 9.67 -27.53
N PHE A 192 -10.11 9.63 -26.19
CA PHE A 192 -10.94 10.54 -25.41
C PHE A 192 -10.52 12.02 -25.53
#